data_AF-A0A812VSX9-F1
#
_entry.id   AF-A0A812VSX9-F1
#
_cell.length_a   1.000
_cell.length_b   1.000
_cell.length_c   1.000
_cell.angle_alpha   90.00
_cell.angle_beta   90.00
_cell.angle_gamma   90.00
#
_symmetry.space_group_name_H-M   'P 1'
#
loop_
_entity.id
_entity.type
_entity.pdbx_description
1 polymer ?
#
loop_
_entity_poly.entity_id
_entity_poly.type
_entity_poly.pdbx_seq_one_letter_code
_entity_poly.pdbx_strand_id
1 'polypeptide(L)'
;MLRIRLLSGADFASIPVVELADVRALKQQLNRLHGLPARFRQRLLLRGVPLDDSAKVDSPMDLDLILLTHSDSSPAQADELATAAATGSTSQ
;
A
#
# COMPACT_ATOMS: atom_id res chain seq x y z
N MET A 1 8.41 -17.77 1.69
CA MET A 1 7.07 -17.19 1.81
C MET A 1 7.20 -15.83 2.45
N LEU A 2 6.45 -14.85 1.96
CA LEU A 2 6.21 -13.59 2.64
C LEU A 2 5.12 -13.84 3.68
N ARG A 3 5.36 -13.48 4.94
CA ARG A 3 4.36 -13.56 6.00
C ARG A 3 3.90 -12.15 6.33
N ILE A 4 2.60 -11.94 6.31
CA ILE A 4 2.00 -10.63 6.49
C ILE A 4 1.18 -10.69 7.75
N ARG A 5 1.44 -9.75 8.66
CA ARG A 5 0.75 -9.63 9.94
C ARG A 5 0.13 -8.25 10.07
N LEU A 6 -0.92 -8.16 10.85
CA LEU A 6 -1.45 -6.87 11.30
C LEU A 6 -0.60 -6.33 12.45
N LEU A 7 -0.69 -5.02 12.74
CA LEU A 7 -0.01 -4.44 13.91
C LEU A 7 -0.46 -5.04 15.25
N SER A 8 -1.61 -5.70 15.30
CA SER A 8 -2.03 -6.49 16.47
C SER A 8 -1.15 -7.73 16.71
N GLY A 9 -0.26 -8.08 15.77
CA GLY A 9 0.54 -9.31 15.77
C GLY A 9 -0.18 -10.51 15.16
N ALA A 10 -1.46 -10.36 14.76
CA ALA A 10 -2.22 -11.42 14.13
C ALA A 10 -1.73 -11.69 12.70
N ASP A 11 -1.59 -12.97 12.35
CA ASP A 11 -1.31 -13.40 10.97
C ASP A 11 -2.47 -13.02 10.04
N PHE A 12 -2.13 -12.42 8.91
CA PHE A 12 -3.09 -11.97 7.90
C PHE A 12 -3.03 -12.83 6.64
N ALA A 13 -1.85 -13.02 6.06
CA ALA A 13 -1.67 -13.78 4.83
C ALA A 13 -0.26 -14.34 4.70
N SER A 14 -0.12 -15.42 3.92
CA SER A 14 1.19 -15.93 3.49
C SER A 14 1.23 -16.03 1.97
N ILE A 15 2.21 -15.38 1.35
CA ILE A 15 2.30 -15.26 -0.11
C ILE A 15 3.63 -15.81 -0.62
N PRO A 16 3.62 -16.63 -1.69
CA PRO A 16 4.85 -17.06 -2.35
C PRO A 16 5.68 -15.89 -2.90
N VAL A 17 6.99 -15.94 -2.69
CA VAL A 17 7.95 -14.94 -3.18
C VAL A 17 8.08 -14.97 -4.70
N VAL A 18 7.93 -16.15 -5.30
CA VAL A 18 8.20 -16.45 -6.71
C VAL A 18 7.35 -15.60 -7.68
N GLU A 19 6.25 -15.03 -7.22
CA GLU A 19 5.29 -14.30 -8.04
C GLU A 19 5.40 -12.77 -7.93
N LEU A 20 6.31 -12.24 -7.10
CA LEU A 20 6.33 -10.82 -6.73
C LEU A 20 7.70 -10.16 -6.93
N ALA A 21 7.74 -9.12 -7.76
CA ALA A 21 8.95 -8.35 -8.00
C ALA A 21 9.21 -7.31 -6.89
N ASP A 22 8.16 -6.58 -6.47
CA ASP A 22 8.26 -5.45 -5.56
C ASP A 22 7.04 -5.32 -4.63
N VAL A 23 7.16 -4.41 -3.67
CA VAL A 23 6.12 -4.08 -2.68
C VAL A 23 4.83 -3.62 -3.36
N ARG A 24 4.92 -2.92 -4.50
CA ARG A 24 3.74 -2.52 -5.28
C ARG A 24 2.95 -3.74 -5.75
N ALA A 25 3.61 -4.71 -6.38
CA ALA A 25 2.97 -5.94 -6.85
C ALA A 25 2.33 -6.70 -5.69
N LEU A 26 3.01 -6.74 -4.53
CA LEU A 26 2.48 -7.35 -3.32
C LEU A 26 1.20 -6.65 -2.84
N LYS A 27 1.19 -5.32 -2.70
CA LYS A 27 -0.01 -4.56 -2.29
C LYS A 27 -1.17 -4.76 -3.26
N GLN A 28 -0.91 -4.80 -4.56
CA GLN A 28 -1.92 -5.08 -5.58
C GLN A 28 -2.46 -6.51 -5.46
N GLN A 29 -1.61 -7.49 -5.14
CA GLN A 29 -2.04 -8.87 -4.90
C GLN A 29 -2.91 -8.96 -3.65
N LEU A 30 -2.57 -8.27 -2.57
CA LEU A 30 -3.38 -8.24 -1.36
C LEU A 30 -4.76 -7.61 -1.57
N ASN A 31 -4.84 -6.56 -2.39
CA ASN A 31 -6.12 -5.98 -2.81
C ASN A 31 -6.95 -7.00 -3.62
N ARG A 32 -6.33 -7.65 -4.62
CA ARG A 32 -7.03 -8.61 -5.49
C ARG A 32 -7.49 -9.87 -4.76
N LEU A 33 -6.66 -10.47 -3.92
CA LEU A 33 -6.93 -11.76 -3.27
C LEU A 33 -7.67 -11.63 -1.95
N HIS A 34 -7.44 -10.55 -1.20
CA HIS A 34 -7.98 -10.39 0.17
C HIS A 34 -8.91 -9.19 0.32
N GLY A 35 -9.25 -8.49 -0.76
CA GLY A 35 -10.17 -7.36 -0.74
C GLY A 35 -9.65 -6.14 0.04
N LEU A 36 -8.34 -6.07 0.33
CA LEU A 36 -7.78 -4.90 1.01
C LEU A 36 -7.95 -3.64 0.18
N PRO A 37 -7.96 -2.43 0.80
CA PRO A 37 -7.98 -1.18 0.07
C PRO A 37 -6.88 -1.04 -0.99
N ALA A 38 -7.03 -0.12 -1.95
CA ALA A 38 -6.03 0.11 -3.00
C ALA A 38 -4.60 0.35 -2.44
N ARG A 39 -3.56 0.09 -3.24
CA ARG A 39 -2.16 0.04 -2.79
C ARG A 39 -1.71 1.26 -1.97
N PHE A 40 -2.21 2.45 -2.27
CA PHE A 40 -1.84 3.70 -1.60
C PHE A 40 -2.33 3.76 -0.15
N ARG A 41 -3.32 2.94 0.18
CA ARG A 41 -3.85 2.77 1.53
C ARG A 41 -3.23 1.60 2.28
N GLN A 42 -2.28 0.90 1.67
CA GLN A 42 -1.55 -0.18 2.32
C GLN A 42 -0.12 0.30 2.59
N ARG A 43 0.28 0.29 3.86
CA ARG A 43 1.67 0.53 4.27
C ARG A 43 2.24 -0.76 4.84
N LEU A 44 3.27 -1.27 4.16
CA LEU A 44 4.01 -2.46 4.57
C LEU A 44 5.28 -2.03 5.28
N LEU A 45 5.60 -2.69 6.38
CA LEU A 45 6.76 -2.41 7.20
C LEU A 45 7.61 -3.66 7.34
N LEU A 46 8.91 -3.49 7.20
CA LEU A 46 9.89 -4.50 7.55
C LEU A 46 10.56 -4.07 8.85
N ARG A 47 10.31 -4.81 9.94
CA ARG A 47 10.85 -4.49 11.28
C ARG A 47 10.54 -3.05 11.71
N GLY A 48 9.30 -2.62 11.48
CA GLY A 48 8.84 -1.26 11.80
C GLY A 48 9.30 -0.16 10.84
N VAL A 49 10.07 -0.48 9.79
CA VAL A 49 10.48 0.50 8.77
C VAL A 49 9.57 0.40 7.56
N PRO A 50 8.89 1.48 7.14
CA PRO A 50 8.04 1.47 5.95
C PRO A 50 8.84 1.16 4.68
N LEU A 51 8.30 0.29 3.83
CA LEU A 51 8.87 -0.01 2.53
C LEU A 51 8.23 0.83 1.42
N ASP A 52 9.07 1.35 0.52
CA ASP A 52 8.64 2.01 -0.71
C ASP A 52 8.02 1.01 -1.69
N ASP A 53 7.14 1.47 -2.57
CA ASP A 53 6.50 0.65 -3.61
C ASP A 53 7.51 -0.04 -4.54
N SER A 54 8.69 0.55 -4.75
CA SER A 54 9.77 0.00 -5.58
C SER A 54 10.71 -0.97 -4.83
N ALA A 55 10.56 -1.12 -3.51
CA ALA A 55 11.39 -2.03 -2.73
C ALA A 55 11.14 -3.48 -3.15
N LYS A 56 12.22 -4.25 -3.33
CA LYS A 56 12.15 -5.66 -3.73
C LYS A 56 11.63 -6.54 -2.61
N VAL A 57 10.86 -7.56 -2.98
CA VAL A 57 10.36 -8.62 -2.07
C VAL A 57 10.76 -10.00 -2.58
N ASP A 58 12.03 -10.14 -2.96
CA ASP A 58 12.63 -11.30 -3.64
C ASP A 58 13.09 -12.42 -2.69
N SER A 59 12.87 -12.26 -1.38
CA SER A 59 13.25 -13.22 -0.35
C SER A 59 12.17 -13.36 0.71
N PRO A 60 12.08 -14.52 1.39
CA PRO A 60 11.17 -14.69 2.52
C PRO A 60 11.40 -13.66 3.61
N MET A 61 10.35 -12.97 4.05
CA MET A 61 10.40 -11.98 5.12
C MET A 61 9.05 -11.84 5.82
N ASP A 62 9.10 -11.37 7.06
CA ASP A 62 7.93 -11.02 7.85
C ASP A 62 7.65 -9.53 7.71
N LEU A 63 6.43 -9.20 7.30
CA LEU A 63 5.98 -7.84 7.04
C LEU A 63 4.79 -7.52 7.93
N ASP A 64 4.77 -6.31 8.45
CA ASP A 64 3.61 -5.77 9.14
C ASP A 64 2.82 -4.88 8.18
N LEU A 65 1.49 -4.98 8.23
CA LEU A 65 0.56 -4.27 7.37
C LEU A 65 -0.27 -3.28 8.18
N ILE A 66 -0.29 -2.03 7.70
CA ILE A 66 -1.14 -0.95 8.19
C ILE A 66 -2.07 -0.51 7.06
N LEU A 67 -3.36 -0.41 7.37
CA LEU A 67 -4.35 0.18 6.48
C LEU A 67 -4.54 1.65 6.83
N LEU A 68 -4.25 2.53 5.87
CA LEU A 68 -4.42 3.97 6.01
C LEU A 68 -5.88 4.36 5.74
N THR A 69 -6.40 5.30 6.53
CA THR A 69 -7.64 6.01 6.22
C THR A 69 -7.38 7.04 5.12
N HIS A 70 -8.42 7.40 4.36
CA HIS A 70 -8.32 8.60 3.54
C HIS A 70 -8.29 9.82 4.47
N SER A 71 -7.58 10.86 4.06
CA SER A 71 -7.74 12.17 4.66
C SER A 71 -9.15 12.65 4.36
N ASP A 72 -9.85 13.16 5.37
CA ASP A 72 -11.08 13.91 5.12
C ASP A 72 -10.73 15.12 4.25
N SER A 73 -11.44 15.26 3.14
CA SER A 73 -11.28 16.37 2.21
C SER A 73 -12.60 17.12 2.12
N SER A 74 -12.53 18.45 2.11
CA SER A 74 -13.72 19.27 1.88
C SER A 74 -14.10 19.22 0.39
N PRO A 75 -15.39 19.45 0.04
CA PRO A 75 -15.79 19.56 -1.36
C PRO A 75 -14.96 20.58 -2.16
N ALA A 76 -14.59 21.70 -1.53
CA ALA A 76 -13.76 22.71 -2.16
C ALA A 76 -12.35 22.20 -2.53
N GLN A 77 -11.73 21.39 -1.66
CA GLN A 77 -10.44 20.77 -1.96
C GLN A 77 -10.53 19.74 -3.10
N ALA A 78 -11.66 19.02 -3.19
CA ALA A 78 -11.91 18.09 -4.28
C ALA A 78 -12.08 18.83 -5.62
N ASP A 79 -12.85 19.93 -5.63
CA ASP A 79 -13.06 20.78 -6.81
C ASP A 79 -11.77 21.46 -7.27
N GLU A 80 -10.96 21.94 -6.32
CA GLU A 80 -9.63 22.51 -6.61
C GLU A 80 -8.73 21.47 -7.26
N LEU A 81 -8.64 20.27 -6.68
CA LEU A 81 -7.85 19.17 -7.24
C LEU A 81 -8.32 18.78 -8.66
N ALA A 82 -9.64 18.70 -8.88
CA ALA A 82 -10.21 18.39 -10.18
C ALA A 82 -9.89 19.46 -11.22
N THR A 83 -10.00 20.73 -10.84
CA THR A 83 -9.68 21.88 -11.70
C THR A 83 -8.20 21.92 -12.05
N ALA A 84 -7.32 21.73 -11.06
CA ALA A 84 -5.87 21.67 -11.25
C ALA A 84 -5.47 20.52 -12.19
N ALA A 85 -6.06 19.34 -12.01
CA ALA A 85 -5.84 18.19 -12.89
C ALA A 85 -6.33 18.44 -14.33
N ALA A 86 -7.49 19.07 -14.51
CA ALA A 86 -8.05 19.38 -15.83
C ALA A 86 -7.23 20.42 -16.60
N THR A 87 -6.61 21.36 -15.88
CA THR A 87 -5.83 22.46 -16.44
C THR A 87 -4.33 22.18 -16.53
N GLY A 88 -3.88 21.03 -16.02
CA GLY A 88 -2.46 20.68 -15.96
C GLY A 88 -1.65 21.54 -14.99
N SER A 89 -2.31 22.17 -14.02
CA SER A 89 -1.65 22.99 -13.01
C SER A 89 -1.09 22.10 -11.91
N THR A 90 0.23 21.92 -11.88
CA THR A 90 0.91 21.30 -10.74
C THR A 90 1.28 22.40 -9.75
N SER A 91 0.72 22.38 -8.55
CA SER A 91 1.18 23.26 -7.46
C SER A 91 2.70 23.10 -7.31
N GLN A 92 3.44 24.21 -7.37
CA GLN A 92 4.87 24.25 -7.07
C GLN A 92 5.14 24.09 -5.57
#